data_AF-A0A7S9L216-F1
#
_entry.id   AF-A0A7S9L216-F1
#
_cell.length_a   1.000
_cell.length_b   1.000
_cell.length_c   1.000
_cell.angle_alpha   90.00
_cell.angle_beta   90.00
_cell.angle_gamma   90.00
#
_symmetry.space_group_name_H-M   'P 1'
#
loop_
_entity.id
_entity.type
_entity.pdbx_description
1 polymer ?
#
loop_
_entity_poly.entity_id
_entity_poly.type
_entity_poly.pdbx_seq_one_letter_code
_entity_poly.pdbx_strand_id
1 'polypeptide(L)'
;MEKKNNLAPPFNNLALSFNNLALTFNNRALAFNNLALAFNNLALAFNNLALSFNNLALAFNNLALAFNNLALTFNNLAPPFNNLALSFNNLALTFNNLALAFNNLALAFNNLALAFNNLALAFNNLALAFNNLALAFNNLAPAFNNLALAFNNLALAFNNLAPAFNNLALAFNNLAPAFNNLALPFNNLALAFNNLAPAINNLAPATKN
;
A
#
# COMPACT_ATOMS: atom_id res chain seq x y z
N MET A 1 33.51 12.13 24.53
CA MET A 1 32.09 11.76 24.36
C MET A 1 31.89 11.31 22.93
N GLU A 2 31.97 10.00 22.66
CA GLU A 2 31.69 9.44 21.33
C GLU A 2 30.18 9.46 21.08
N LYS A 3 29.72 10.30 20.15
CA LYS A 3 28.42 10.12 19.52
C LYS A 3 28.50 8.88 18.63
N LYS A 4 28.14 7.72 19.16
CA LYS A 4 27.84 6.54 18.33
C LYS A 4 26.68 6.90 17.41
N ASN A 5 26.96 7.16 16.14
CA ASN A 5 25.97 7.30 15.08
C ASN A 5 25.30 5.92 14.87
N ASN A 6 24.36 5.58 15.74
CA ASN A 6 23.62 4.33 15.66
C ASN A 6 22.44 4.54 14.70
N LEU A 7 22.71 4.45 13.40
CA LEU A 7 21.71 4.61 12.33
C LEU A 7 20.85 3.35 12.13
N ALA A 8 21.19 2.21 12.73
CA ALA A 8 20.46 0.95 12.57
C ALA A 8 19.06 0.89 13.22
N PRO A 9 18.81 1.44 14.43
CA PRO A 9 17.47 1.54 14.99
C PRO A 9 16.46 2.27 14.08
N PRO A 10 16.79 3.41 13.43
CA PRO A 10 15.89 4.05 12.47
C PRO A 10 15.52 3.17 11.27
N PHE A 11 16.47 2.42 10.69
CA PHE A 11 16.21 1.59 9.51
C PHE A 11 15.36 0.35 9.82
N ASN A 12 15.58 -0.30 10.97
CA ASN A 12 14.72 -1.40 11.43
C ASN A 12 13.28 -0.93 11.70
N ASN A 13 13.11 0.25 12.31
CA ASN A 13 11.78 0.84 12.52
C ASN A 13 11.09 1.16 11.19
N LEU A 14 11.85 1.56 10.16
CA LEU A 14 11.30 1.83 8.84
C LEU A 14 10.85 0.54 8.13
N ALA A 15 11.62 -0.54 8.21
CA ALA A 15 11.21 -1.84 7.68
C ALA A 15 9.95 -2.39 8.37
N LEU A 16 9.85 -2.26 9.70
CA LEU A 16 8.63 -2.57 10.46
C LEU A 16 7.45 -1.70 10.03
N SER A 17 7.67 -0.41 9.79
CA SER A 17 6.64 0.50 9.29
C SER A 17 6.10 0.07 7.92
N PHE A 18 6.96 -0.36 6.99
CA PHE A 18 6.52 -0.88 5.69
C PHE A 18 5.75 -2.19 5.79
N ASN A 19 6.15 -3.12 6.65
CA ASN A 19 5.39 -4.35 6.91
C ASN A 19 4.00 -4.04 7.48
N ASN A 20 3.92 -3.10 8.43
CA ASN A 20 2.64 -2.65 8.97
C ASN A 20 1.77 -2.01 7.90
N LEU A 21 2.36 -1.19 7.03
CA LEU A 21 1.65 -0.56 5.93
C LEU A 21 1.14 -1.61 4.92
N ALA A 22 1.93 -2.63 4.59
CA ALA A 22 1.48 -3.75 3.78
C ALA A 22 0.30 -4.50 4.41
N LEU A 23 0.33 -4.75 5.73
CA LEU A 23 -0.80 -5.35 6.46
C LEU A 23 -2.05 -4.47 6.39
N THR A 24 -1.92 -3.15 6.54
CA THR A 24 -3.08 -2.25 6.43
C THR A 24 -3.71 -2.29 5.04
N PHE A 25 -2.90 -2.41 3.99
CA PHE A 25 -3.40 -2.51 2.62
C PHE A 25 -4.05 -3.87 2.32
N ASN A 26 -3.49 -4.98 2.83
CA ASN A 26 -4.15 -6.28 2.76
C ASN A 26 -5.51 -6.27 3.47
N ASN A 27 -5.60 -5.65 4.66
CA ASN A 27 -6.87 -5.53 5.38
C ASN A 27 -7.90 -4.69 4.61
N ARG A 28 -7.47 -3.61 3.95
CA ARG A 28 -8.32 -2.81 3.05
C ARG A 28 -8.79 -3.63 1.86
N ALA A 29 -7.91 -4.41 1.23
CA ALA A 29 -8.28 -5.28 0.12
C ALA A 29 -9.33 -6.31 0.52
N LEU A 30 -9.18 -6.92 1.69
CA LEU A 30 -10.17 -7.84 2.24
C LEU A 30 -11.53 -7.15 2.46
N ALA A 31 -11.54 -5.93 3.01
CA ALA A 31 -12.77 -5.16 3.18
C ALA A 31 -13.48 -4.88 1.84
N PHE A 32 -12.74 -4.56 0.78
CA PHE A 32 -13.31 -4.36 -0.55
C PHE A 32 -13.83 -5.66 -1.17
N ASN A 33 -13.14 -6.79 -0.99
CA ASN A 33 -13.66 -8.09 -1.42
C ASN A 33 -14.98 -8.44 -0.72
N ASN A 34 -15.09 -8.17 0.59
CA ASN A 34 -16.33 -8.38 1.33
C ASN A 34 -17.48 -7.50 0.81
N LEU A 35 -17.17 -6.25 0.46
CA LEU A 35 -18.15 -5.34 -0.11
C LEU A 35 -18.59 -5.79 -1.51
N ALA A 36 -17.66 -6.28 -2.34
CA ALA A 36 -17.98 -6.88 -3.64
C ALA A 36 -18.92 -8.09 -3.49
N LEU A 37 -18.67 -8.97 -2.52
CA LEU A 37 -19.54 -10.10 -2.21
C LEU A 37 -20.95 -9.64 -1.81
N ALA A 38 -21.05 -8.62 -0.96
CA ALA A 38 -22.34 -8.06 -0.54
C ALA A 38 -23.14 -7.53 -1.75
N PHE A 39 -22.48 -6.85 -2.69
CA PHE A 39 -23.13 -6.35 -3.90
C PHE A 39 -23.55 -7.47 -4.87
N ASN A 40 -22.75 -8.53 -5.01
CA ASN A 40 -23.15 -9.71 -5.78
C ASN A 40 -24.40 -10.39 -5.18
N ASN A 41 -24.48 -10.50 -3.85
CA ASN A 41 -25.66 -11.04 -3.18
C ASN A 41 -26.90 -10.17 -3.40
N LEU A 42 -26.74 -8.85 -3.39
CA LEU A 42 -27.82 -7.92 -3.67
C LEU A 42 -28.29 -8.02 -5.13
N ALA A 43 -27.36 -8.16 -6.09
CA ALA A 43 -27.70 -8.41 -7.48
C ALA A 43 -28.50 -9.70 -7.67
N LEU A 44 -28.12 -10.78 -6.98
CA LEU A 44 -28.87 -12.04 -6.99
C LEU A 44 -30.29 -11.87 -6.43
N ALA A 45 -30.44 -11.13 -5.33
CA ALA A 45 -31.75 -10.84 -4.74
C ALA A 45 -32.65 -10.09 -5.72
N PHE A 46 -32.12 -9.10 -6.45
CA PHE A 46 -32.87 -8.36 -7.45
C PHE A 46 -33.23 -9.19 -8.69
N ASN A 47 -32.35 -10.08 -9.15
CA ASN A 47 -32.69 -11.04 -10.19
C ASN A 47 -33.84 -11.96 -9.77
N ASN A 48 -33.84 -12.46 -8.53
CA ASN A 48 -34.93 -13.29 -8.01
C ASN A 48 -36.26 -12.53 -7.93
N LEU A 49 -36.20 -11.24 -7.58
CA LEU A 49 -37.38 -10.38 -7.57
C LEU A 49 -37.91 -10.14 -8.98
N ALA A 50 -37.03 -9.91 -9.97
CA ALA A 50 -37.41 -9.80 -11.36
C ALA A 50 -38.10 -11.07 -11.89
N LEU A 51 -37.57 -12.25 -11.54
CA LEU A 51 -38.20 -13.54 -11.87
C LEU A 51 -39.61 -13.66 -11.26
N SER A 52 -39.77 -13.25 -10.01
CA SER A 52 -41.08 -13.25 -9.33
C SER A 52 -42.10 -12.36 -10.05
N PHE A 53 -41.68 -11.18 -10.52
CA PHE A 53 -42.54 -10.29 -11.28
C PHE A 53 -42.88 -10.80 -12.68
N ASN A 54 -41.93 -11.45 -13.37
CA ASN A 54 -42.23 -12.13 -14.63
C ASN A 54 -43.26 -13.25 -14.46
N ASN A 55 -43.17 -14.04 -13.38
CA ASN A 55 -44.16 -15.07 -13.07
C ASN A 55 -45.55 -14.48 -12.81
N LEU A 56 -45.61 -13.35 -12.11
CA LEU A 56 -46.86 -12.64 -11.87
C LEU A 56 -47.47 -12.07 -13.16
N ALA A 57 -46.63 -11.53 -14.06
CA ALA A 57 -47.07 -11.09 -15.37
C ALA A 57 -47.66 -12.24 -16.21
N LEU A 58 -47.02 -13.42 -16.18
CA LEU A 58 -47.54 -14.62 -16.83
C LEU A 58 -48.90 -15.05 -16.26
N ALA A 59 -49.06 -15.01 -14.94
CA ALA A 59 -50.34 -15.34 -14.30
C ALA A 59 -51.46 -14.38 -14.74
N PHE A 60 -51.18 -13.08 -14.84
CA PHE A 60 -52.14 -12.09 -15.33
C PHE A 60 -52.47 -12.25 -16.81
N ASN A 61 -51.49 -12.59 -17.66
CA ASN A 61 -51.76 -12.94 -19.06
C ASN A 61 -52.69 -14.16 -19.19
N ASN A 62 -52.48 -15.20 -18.37
CA ASN A 62 -53.34 -16.38 -18.35
C ASN A 62 -54.78 -16.02 -17.93
N LEU A 63 -54.92 -15.13 -16.95
CA LEU A 63 -56.23 -14.65 -16.51
C LEU A 63 -56.93 -13.83 -17.60
N ALA A 64 -56.19 -12.96 -18.30
CA ALA A 64 -56.72 -12.23 -19.45
C ALA A 64 -57.22 -13.17 -20.56
N LEU A 65 -56.46 -14.23 -20.86
CA LEU A 65 -56.87 -15.26 -21.82
C LEU A 65 -58.16 -15.97 -21.39
N ALA A 66 -58.28 -16.33 -20.12
CA ALA A 66 -59.49 -16.95 -19.58
C ALA A 66 -60.71 -16.04 -19.73
N PHE A 67 -60.57 -14.74 -19.45
CA PHE A 67 -61.65 -13.77 -19.62
C PHE A 67 -62.01 -13.49 -21.08
N ASN A 68 -61.04 -13.46 -21.98
CA ASN A 68 -61.31 -13.41 -23.42
C ASN A 68 -62.11 -14.65 -23.89
N ASN A 69 -61.76 -15.84 -23.42
CA ASN A 69 -62.49 -17.07 -23.75
C ASN A 69 -63.93 -17.04 -23.21
N LEU A 70 -64.14 -16.51 -22.01
CA LEU A 70 -65.49 -16.28 -21.47
C LEU A 70 -66.27 -15.29 -22.35
N ALA A 71 -65.66 -14.16 -22.72
CA ALA A 71 -66.29 -13.18 -23.60
C ALA A 71 -66.72 -13.79 -24.94
N LEU A 72 -65.87 -14.60 -25.56
CA LEU A 72 -66.20 -15.34 -26.80
C LEU A 72 -67.38 -16.29 -26.60
N THR A 73 -67.40 -17.03 -25.49
CA THR A 73 -68.49 -17.95 -25.15
C THR A 73 -69.82 -17.21 -25.04
N PHE A 74 -69.85 -16.06 -24.36
CA PHE A 74 -71.07 -15.26 -24.18
C PHE A 74 -71.51 -14.54 -25.46
N ASN A 75 -70.58 -14.07 -26.30
CA ASN A 75 -70.92 -13.54 -27.63
C ASN A 75 -71.61 -14.59 -28.51
N ASN A 76 -71.23 -15.87 -28.37
CA ASN A 76 -71.81 -16.96 -29.16
C ASN A 76 -73.21 -17.40 -28.67
N LEU A 77 -73.65 -17.00 -27.48
CA LEU A 77 -74.89 -17.49 -26.87
C LEU A 77 -76.17 -16.76 -27.34
N ALA A 78 -76.19 -15.41 -27.37
CA ALA A 78 -77.25 -14.56 -27.98
C ALA A 78 -77.02 -13.06 -27.66
N PRO A 79 -77.63 -12.10 -28.41
CA PRO A 79 -77.53 -10.66 -28.16
C PRO A 79 -77.72 -10.15 -26.70
N PRO A 80 -78.63 -10.70 -25.87
CA PRO A 80 -78.75 -10.28 -24.46
C PRO A 80 -77.49 -10.48 -23.62
N PHE A 81 -76.54 -11.33 -24.04
CA PHE A 81 -75.29 -11.56 -23.32
C PHE A 81 -74.13 -10.65 -23.76
N ASN A 82 -74.33 -9.79 -24.76
CA ASN A 82 -73.26 -8.91 -25.28
C ASN A 82 -72.66 -7.97 -24.22
N ASN A 83 -73.49 -7.47 -23.30
CA ASN A 83 -73.00 -6.62 -22.20
C ASN A 83 -72.07 -7.38 -21.23
N LEU A 84 -72.36 -8.67 -21.01
CA LEU A 84 -71.52 -9.53 -20.20
C LEU A 84 -70.20 -9.85 -20.92
N ALA A 85 -70.25 -10.14 -22.21
CA ALA A 85 -69.06 -10.34 -23.03
C ALA A 85 -68.15 -9.09 -23.06
N LEU A 86 -68.73 -7.89 -23.21
CA LEU A 86 -68.00 -6.61 -23.09
C LEU A 86 -67.34 -6.46 -21.72
N SER A 87 -68.04 -6.83 -20.65
CA SER A 87 -67.50 -6.76 -19.29
C SER A 87 -66.28 -7.68 -19.11
N PHE A 88 -66.33 -8.90 -19.67
CA PHE A 88 -65.19 -9.81 -19.65
C PHE A 88 -64.01 -9.33 -20.51
N ASN A 89 -64.27 -8.74 -21.68
CA ASN A 89 -63.22 -8.12 -22.49
C ASN A 89 -62.52 -6.97 -21.74
N ASN A 90 -63.27 -6.12 -21.04
CA ASN A 90 -62.70 -5.04 -20.22
C ASN A 90 -61.83 -5.59 -19.08
N LEU A 91 -62.25 -6.69 -18.47
CA LEU A 91 -61.48 -7.35 -17.43
C LEU A 91 -60.20 -8.00 -17.97
N ALA A 92 -60.27 -8.61 -19.16
CA ALA A 92 -59.09 -9.11 -19.87
C ALA A 92 -58.08 -7.99 -20.19
N LEU A 93 -58.55 -6.84 -20.68
CA LEU A 93 -57.71 -5.65 -20.89
C LEU A 93 -57.05 -5.18 -19.59
N THR A 94 -57.79 -5.19 -18.48
CA THR A 94 -57.26 -4.82 -17.15
C THR A 94 -56.11 -5.74 -16.75
N PHE A 95 -56.26 -7.05 -16.94
CA PHE A 95 -55.20 -8.01 -16.61
C PHE A 95 -53.99 -7.93 -17.55
N ASN A 96 -54.19 -7.67 -18.84
CA ASN A 96 -53.08 -7.40 -19.77
C ASN A 96 -52.27 -6.16 -19.33
N ASN A 97 -52.95 -5.09 -18.89
CA ASN A 97 -52.28 -3.89 -18.38
C ASN A 97 -51.48 -4.18 -17.11
N LEU A 98 -52.02 -5.02 -16.21
CA LEU A 98 -51.31 -5.45 -15.01
C LEU A 98 -50.07 -6.29 -15.36
N ALA A 99 -50.19 -7.21 -16.33
CA ALA A 99 -49.06 -8.00 -16.82
C ALA A 99 -47.94 -7.11 -17.38
N LEU A 100 -48.29 -6.10 -18.18
CA LEU A 100 -47.33 -5.09 -18.67
C LEU A 100 -46.63 -4.34 -17.52
N ALA A 101 -47.39 -3.92 -16.50
CA ALA A 101 -46.81 -3.25 -15.34
C ALA A 101 -45.80 -4.14 -14.58
N PHE A 102 -46.09 -5.43 -14.42
CA PHE A 102 -45.17 -6.36 -13.77
C PHE A 102 -43.93 -6.68 -14.62
N ASN A 103 -44.06 -6.78 -15.94
CA ASN A 103 -42.90 -6.89 -16.84
C ASN A 103 -41.99 -5.66 -16.73
N ASN A 104 -42.55 -4.46 -16.63
CA ASN A 104 -41.77 -3.23 -16.43
C ASN A 104 -41.04 -3.22 -15.08
N LEU A 105 -41.68 -3.70 -14.02
CA LEU A 105 -41.03 -3.88 -12.71
C LEU A 105 -39.88 -4.89 -12.79
N ALA A 106 -40.09 -6.02 -13.46
CA ALA A 106 -39.04 -7.03 -13.66
C ALA A 106 -37.82 -6.45 -14.40
N LEU A 107 -38.05 -5.65 -15.45
CA LEU A 107 -36.98 -4.94 -16.16
C LEU A 107 -36.22 -3.97 -15.24
N ALA A 108 -36.92 -3.20 -14.41
CA ALA A 108 -36.30 -2.29 -13.46
C ALA A 108 -35.40 -3.02 -12.45
N PHE A 109 -35.84 -4.19 -11.95
CA PHE A 109 -35.04 -4.99 -11.03
C PHE A 109 -33.84 -5.66 -11.70
N ASN A 110 -33.96 -6.11 -12.95
CA ASN A 110 -32.80 -6.57 -13.72
C ASN A 110 -31.75 -5.46 -13.91
N ASN A 111 -32.18 -4.22 -14.17
CA ASN A 111 -31.27 -3.08 -14.28
C ASN A 111 -30.57 -2.77 -12.95
N LEU A 112 -31.29 -2.83 -11.82
CA LEU A 112 -30.70 -2.73 -10.49
C LEU A 112 -29.66 -3.84 -10.24
N ALA A 113 -29.97 -5.09 -10.58
CA ALA A 113 -29.03 -6.19 -10.45
C ALA A 113 -27.74 -5.95 -11.27
N LEU A 114 -27.88 -5.45 -12.50
CA LEU A 114 -26.74 -5.09 -13.34
C LEU A 114 -25.87 -4.00 -12.72
N ALA A 115 -26.49 -2.96 -12.13
CA ALA A 115 -25.78 -1.89 -11.44
C ALA A 115 -24.98 -2.41 -10.23
N PHE A 116 -25.55 -3.34 -9.46
CA PHE A 116 -24.86 -3.94 -8.32
C PHE A 116 -23.72 -4.87 -8.73
N ASN A 117 -23.85 -5.61 -9.83
CA ASN A 117 -22.73 -6.37 -10.40
C ASN A 117 -21.58 -5.45 -10.82
N ASN A 118 -21.87 -4.30 -11.42
CA ASN A 118 -20.84 -3.32 -11.78
C ASN A 118 -20.13 -2.74 -10.56
N LEU A 119 -20.87 -2.43 -9.48
CA LEU A 119 -20.31 -2.03 -8.19
C LEU A 119 -19.39 -3.11 -7.62
N ALA A 120 -19.82 -4.37 -7.62
CA ALA A 120 -19.01 -5.48 -7.15
C ALA A 120 -17.68 -5.59 -7.92
N LEU A 121 -17.73 -5.42 -9.25
CA LEU A 121 -16.55 -5.45 -10.11
C LEU A 121 -15.58 -4.30 -9.80
N ALA A 122 -16.10 -3.09 -9.56
CA ALA A 122 -15.29 -1.95 -9.12
C ALA A 122 -14.60 -2.20 -7.77
N PHE A 123 -15.30 -2.81 -6.81
CA PHE A 123 -14.69 -3.14 -5.51
C PHE A 123 -13.63 -4.25 -5.60
N ASN A 124 -13.83 -5.26 -6.46
CA ASN A 124 -12.80 -6.26 -6.74
C ASN A 124 -11.54 -5.62 -7.35
N ASN A 125 -11.71 -4.68 -8.29
CA ASN A 125 -10.57 -3.96 -8.88
C ASN A 125 -9.82 -3.13 -7.83
N LEU A 126 -10.55 -2.50 -6.91
CA LEU A 126 -9.94 -1.75 -5.81
C LEU A 126 -9.18 -2.69 -4.87
N ALA A 127 -9.75 -3.84 -4.52
CA ALA A 127 -9.07 -4.86 -3.72
C ALA A 127 -7.75 -5.32 -4.38
N LEU A 128 -7.76 -5.55 -5.69
CA LEU A 128 -6.54 -5.90 -6.44
C LEU A 128 -5.48 -4.80 -6.37
N ALA A 129 -5.86 -3.54 -6.52
CA ALA A 129 -4.94 -2.41 -6.40
C ALA A 129 -4.31 -2.32 -5.00
N PHE A 130 -5.10 -2.55 -3.94
CA PHE A 130 -4.61 -2.58 -2.57
C PHE A 130 -3.68 -3.76 -2.29
N ASN A 131 -3.97 -4.95 -2.84
CA ASN A 131 -3.05 -6.09 -2.78
C ASN A 131 -1.72 -5.80 -3.47
N ASN A 132 -1.75 -5.18 -4.66
CA ASN A 132 -0.53 -4.79 -5.37
C ASN A 132 0.30 -3.78 -4.57
N LEU A 133 -0.36 -2.84 -3.89
CA LEU A 133 0.32 -1.89 -3.01
C LEU A 133 0.95 -2.59 -1.80
N ALA A 134 0.24 -3.54 -1.18
CA ALA A 134 0.79 -4.35 -0.11
C ALA A 134 2.03 -5.16 -0.55
N LEU A 135 1.98 -5.76 -1.74
CA LEU A 135 3.12 -6.45 -2.34
C LEU A 135 4.32 -5.51 -2.55
N ALA A 136 4.09 -4.29 -3.04
CA ALA A 136 5.14 -3.30 -3.20
C ALA A 136 5.82 -2.95 -1.86
N PHE A 137 5.04 -2.76 -0.80
CA PHE A 137 5.59 -2.48 0.53
C PHE A 137 6.32 -3.68 1.16
N ASN A 138 5.79 -4.89 0.98
CA ASN A 138 6.49 -6.12 1.38
C ASN A 138 7.82 -6.30 0.64
N ASN A 139 7.91 -5.88 -0.63
CA ASN A 139 9.16 -5.95 -1.40
C ASN A 139 10.19 -4.90 -0.97
N LEU A 140 9.76 -3.76 -0.42
CA LEU A 140 10.67 -2.72 0.09
C LEU A 140 11.28 -3.09 1.45
N ALA A 141 10.53 -3.77 2.32
CA ALA A 141 10.98 -4.06 3.68
C ALA A 141 12.32 -4.85 3.77
N PRO A 142 12.57 -5.91 2.97
CA PRO A 142 13.86 -6.60 2.95
C PRO A 142 15.02 -5.71 2.52
N ALA A 143 14.81 -4.80 1.56
CA ALA A 143 15.85 -3.88 1.11
C ALA A 143 16.29 -2.92 2.24
N PHE A 144 15.34 -2.42 3.04
CA PHE A 144 15.65 -1.60 4.21
C PHE A 144 16.31 -2.38 5.34
N ASN A 145 15.91 -3.63 5.58
CA ASN A 145 16.61 -4.51 6.53
C ASN A 145 18.07 -4.76 6.11
N ASN A 146 18.31 -5.00 4.81
CA ASN A 146 19.66 -5.19 4.29
C ASN A 146 20.52 -3.92 4.44
N LEU A 147 19.92 -2.75 4.22
CA LEU A 147 20.59 -1.46 4.46
C LEU A 147 20.95 -1.29 5.94
N ALA A 148 20.03 -1.63 6.86
CA ALA A 148 20.28 -1.61 8.30
C ALA A 148 21.47 -2.51 8.69
N LEU A 149 21.53 -3.72 8.13
CA LEU A 149 22.66 -4.65 8.33
C LEU A 149 23.98 -4.08 7.80
N ALA A 150 23.97 -3.46 6.62
CA ALA A 150 25.16 -2.83 6.05
C ALA A 150 25.69 -1.68 6.94
N PHE A 151 24.80 -0.84 7.47
CA PHE A 151 25.19 0.23 8.41
C PHE A 151 25.70 -0.32 9.75
N ASN A 152 25.10 -1.39 10.28
CA ASN A 152 25.61 -2.08 11.47
C ASN A 152 27.02 -2.61 11.25
N ASN A 153 27.27 -3.27 10.12
CA ASN A 153 28.58 -3.79 9.76
C ASN A 153 29.62 -2.67 9.61
N LEU A 154 29.24 -1.54 9.01
CA LEU A 154 30.09 -0.36 8.89
C LEU A 154 30.43 0.23 10.27
N ALA A 155 29.44 0.36 11.16
CA ALA A 155 29.65 0.84 12.53
C ALA A 155 30.57 -0.10 13.33
N LEU A 156 30.43 -1.41 13.18
CA LEU A 156 31.34 -2.40 13.76
C LEU A 156 32.76 -2.25 13.22
N ALA A 157 32.94 -2.08 11.91
CA ALA A 157 34.24 -1.86 11.30
C ALA A 157 34.94 -0.59 11.85
N PHE A 158 34.20 0.52 11.99
CA PHE A 158 34.73 1.74 12.62
C PHE A 158 35.11 1.52 14.09
N ASN A 159 34.27 0.84 14.87
CA ASN A 159 34.58 0.51 16.27
C ASN A 159 35.85 -0.36 16.37
N ASN A 160 36.06 -1.30 15.44
CA ASN A 160 37.25 -2.14 15.41
C ASN A 160 38.53 -1.38 15.02
N LEU A 161 38.42 -0.29 14.26
CA LEU A 161 39.55 0.57 13.91
C LEU A 161 39.94 1.56 15.03
N ALA A 162 38.99 1.92 15.90
CA ALA A 162 39.21 2.92 16.95
C ALA A 162 40.37 2.58 17.91
N PRO A 163 40.57 1.34 18.38
CA PRO A 163 41.74 0.96 19.19
C PRO A 163 43.06 1.16 18.44
N ALA A 164 43.10 0.87 17.14
CA ALA A 164 44.30 1.05 16.32
C ALA A 164 44.68 2.54 16.21
N PHE A 165 43.69 3.42 15.98
CA PHE A 165 43.90 4.87 15.99
C PHE A 165 44.32 5.39 17.37
N ASN A 166 43.72 4.90 18.46
CA ASN A 166 44.13 5.26 19.82
C ASN A 166 45.57 4.80 20.12
N ASN A 167 45.94 3.60 19.71
CA ASN A 167 47.31 3.09 19.86
C ASN A 167 48.31 3.93 19.04
N LEU A 168 47.94 4.33 17.82
CA LEU A 168 48.76 5.22 16.99
C LEU A 168 48.92 6.59 17.65
N ALA A 169 47.84 7.17 18.19
CA ALA A 169 47.89 8.44 18.91
C ALA A 169 48.75 8.36 20.18
N LEU A 170 48.66 7.26 20.94
CA LEU A 170 49.53 6.98 22.08
C LEU A 170 51.00 6.83 21.66
N ALA A 171 51.27 6.14 20.54
CA ALA A 171 52.62 6.02 20.01
C ALA A 171 53.21 7.40 19.62
N PHE A 172 52.42 8.26 18.96
CA PHE A 172 52.83 9.64 18.66
C PHE A 172 53.07 10.47 19.93
N ASN A 173 52.20 10.37 20.94
CA ASN A 173 52.40 11.03 22.22
C ASN A 173 53.66 10.54 22.93
N ASN A 174 53.99 9.25 22.84
CA ASN A 174 55.21 8.67 23.42
C ASN A 174 56.48 9.07 22.65
N LEU A 175 56.38 9.43 21.37
CA LEU A 175 57.49 9.97 20.58
C LEU A 175 57.82 11.42 20.94
N ALA A 176 56.85 12.21 21.40
CA ALA A 176 57.05 13.64 21.70
C ALA A 176 58.13 13.91 22.78
N PRO A 177 58.19 13.16 23.91
CA PRO A 177 59.28 13.26 24.86
C PRO A 177 60.65 12.88 24.28
N ALA A 178 60.70 11.89 23.39
CA ALA A 178 61.95 11.47 22.74
C ALA A 178 62.50 12.57 21.81
N PHE A 179 61.65 13.23 21.04
CA PHE A 179 62.03 14.41 20.25
C PHE A 179 62.49 15.59 21.13
N ASN A 180 61.79 15.87 22.22
CA ASN A 180 62.22 16.90 23.18
C ASN A 180 63.56 16.57 23.85
N ASN A 181 63.79 15.30 24.20
CA ASN A 181 65.04 14.84 24.78
C ASN A 181 66.20 14.83 23.78
N LEU A 182 65.94 14.80 22.47
CA LEU A 182 66.96 15.01 21.43
C LEU A 182 67.23 16.51 21.21
N ALA A 183 66.22 17.37 21.36
CA ALA A 183 66.38 18.82 21.20
C ALA A 183 67.35 19.44 22.23
N LEU A 184 67.35 18.94 23.47
CA LEU A 184 68.26 19.40 24.53
C LEU A 184 69.76 19.17 24.19
N PRO A 185 70.22 17.96 23.84
CA PRO A 185 71.60 17.72 23.44
C PRO A 185 71.94 18.42 22.12
N PHE A 186 71.01 18.58 21.17
CA PHE A 186 71.24 19.40 19.97
C PHE A 186 71.45 20.89 20.30
N ASN A 187 70.64 21.46 21.20
CA ASN A 187 70.82 22.84 21.68
C ASN A 187 72.14 23.00 22.44
N ASN A 188 72.50 22.03 23.27
CA ASN A 188 73.78 22.04 23.99
C ASN A 188 74.98 21.93 23.03
N LEU A 189 74.86 21.11 21.98
CA LEU A 189 75.87 21.00 20.93
C LEU A 189 75.98 22.31 20.14
N ALA A 190 74.85 22.93 19.78
CA ALA A 190 74.83 24.24 19.11
C ALA A 190 75.46 25.34 19.97
N LEU A 191 75.19 25.36 21.29
CA LEU A 191 75.85 26.25 22.24
C LEU A 191 77.35 25.96 22.35
N ALA A 192 77.76 24.69 22.39
CA ALA A 192 79.16 24.31 22.40
C ALA A 192 79.90 24.77 21.12
N PHE A 193 79.28 24.61 19.95
CA PHE A 193 79.80 25.14 18.69
C PHE A 193 79.90 26.67 18.70
N ASN A 194 78.88 27.37 19.19
CA ASN A 194 78.88 28.83 19.33
C ASN A 194 79.96 29.31 20.31
N ASN A 195 80.26 28.55 21.36
CA ASN A 195 81.32 28.86 22.32
C ASN A 195 82.72 28.51 21.82
N LEU A 196 82.86 27.55 20.89
CA LEU A 196 84.11 27.25 20.21
C LEU A 196 84.47 28.28 19.12
N ALA A 197 83.48 28.91 18.49
CA ALA A 197 83.71 29.88 17.41
C ALA A 197 84.62 31.07 17.82
N PRO A 198 84.43 31.71 19.00
CA PRO A 198 85.36 32.71 19.52
C PRO A 198 86.74 32.14 19.87
N ALA A 199 86.81 30.91 20.38
CA ALA A 199 88.07 30.26 20.76
C ALA A 199 88.94 29.93 19.54
N ILE A 200 88.32 29.50 18.44
CA ILE A 200 88.99 29.27 17.15
C ILE A 200 89.43 30.62 16.52
N ASN A 201 88.62 31.68 16.65
CA ASN A 201 89.03 33.03 16.22
C ASN A 201 90.18 33.61 17.05
N ASN A 202 90.29 33.26 18.34
CA ASN A 202 91.42 33.65 19.19
C ASN A 202 92.68 32.80 18.99
N LEU A 203 92.58 31.66 18.31
CA LEU A 203 93.70 30.82 17.86
C LEU A 203 94.13 31.15 16.42
N ALA A 204 93.38 32.02 15.71
CA ALA A 204 93.83 32.55 14.44
C ALA A 204 95.11 33.36 14.68
N PRO A 205 96.25 33.01 14.05
CA PRO A 205 97.51 33.68 14.31
C PRO A 205 97.39 35.17 14.00
N ALA A 206 97.91 36.01 14.89
CA ALA A 206 98.22 37.41 14.60
C ALA A 206 99.13 37.45 13.37
N THR A 207 98.52 37.56 12.20
CA THR A 207 99.22 37.71 10.93
C THR A 207 99.50 39.19 10.78
N LYS A 208 100.73 39.55 11.20
CA LYS A 208 101.59 40.64 10.74
C LYS A 208 100.94 42.02 10.50
N ASN A 209 101.33 42.98 11.32
CA ASN A 209 102.34 43.99 10.94
C ASN A 209 103.05 44.52 12.19
#